data_AF-A0A9P5VJ28-F1
#
_entry.id   AF-A0A9P5VJ28-F1
#
_cell.length_a   1.000
_cell.length_b   1.000
_cell.length_c   1.000
_cell.angle_alpha   90.00
_cell.angle_beta   90.00
_cell.angle_gamma   90.00
#
_symmetry.space_group_name_H-M   'P 1'
#
loop_
_entity.id
_entity.type
_entity.pdbx_description
1 polymer ?
#
loop_
_entity_poly.entity_id
_entity_poly.type
_entity_poly.pdbx_seq_one_letter_code
_entity_poly.pdbx_strand_id
1 'polypeptide(L)'
;MSTADKVLLSAAHVAIFIYGFRLQKNDQELSNINEIGFSIYCSRGAALCLAFDMALIMLPMCRKLLSYVSRMLAFFNIGHGTVSEGSNSSTTYYHKYLAYHILAFTTIHVLGHCLNFYRLSQLGRGSAMSYHLSTWAGVTGYWMLLLLGIMSVTAHRRIRKTNYEVFWYTHHLAILVVVFFAFHGYGCFVKTNDGQCRGYGSWRYVVLASAIYLVERILRMLESHRTIMLTSATAHPGRAIELNFKQPSLQYRPGQHIYLNIPRLSKYEWHPFTITSSPIEQCVSLGIRQDGDWTGQLGQLLGHGRDHRRLEQAEPVLDRSLFPLIRIDGPYGGPKEDVLGFDHAVLIGTGNGITTFSGILRHIW
;
A
#
# COMPACT_ATOMS: atom_id res chain seq x y z
N MET A 1 -0.15 -11.35 10.66
CA MET A 1 -0.62 -10.63 11.86
C MET A 1 -1.31 -11.62 12.74
N SER A 2 -0.73 -11.87 13.92
CA SER A 2 -1.22 -12.88 14.86
C SER A 2 -2.56 -12.44 15.47
N THR A 3 -3.27 -13.36 16.12
CA THR A 3 -4.47 -13.02 16.89
C THR A 3 -4.13 -12.09 18.05
N ALA A 4 -2.98 -12.30 18.70
CA ALA A 4 -2.50 -11.44 19.78
C ALA A 4 -2.26 -9.99 19.30
N ASP A 5 -1.65 -9.80 18.12
CA ASP A 5 -1.39 -8.47 17.55
C ASP A 5 -2.70 -7.71 17.31
N LYS A 6 -3.72 -8.41 16.79
CA LYS A 6 -5.06 -7.84 16.54
C LYS A 6 -5.73 -7.39 17.84
N VAL A 7 -5.64 -8.22 18.87
CA VAL A 7 -6.23 -7.93 20.19
C VAL A 7 -5.52 -6.74 20.83
N LEU A 8 -4.19 -6.72 20.82
CA LEU A 8 -3.40 -5.62 21.35
C LEU A 8 -3.71 -4.30 20.64
N LEU A 9 -3.71 -4.31 19.31
CA LEU A 9 -4.01 -3.12 18.53
C LEU A 9 -5.45 -2.64 18.75
N SER A 10 -6.44 -3.54 18.81
CA SER A 10 -7.81 -3.15 19.13
C SER A 10 -7.95 -2.59 20.54
N ALA A 11 -7.30 -3.20 21.53
CA ALA A 11 -7.30 -2.72 22.91
C ALA A 11 -6.70 -1.31 23.00
N ALA A 12 -5.62 -1.04 22.25
CA ALA A 12 -5.04 0.29 22.15
C ALA A 12 -6.03 1.31 21.58
N HIS A 13 -6.75 0.98 20.50
CA HIS A 13 -7.78 1.88 19.94
C HIS A 13 -8.92 2.17 20.93
N VAL A 14 -9.40 1.15 21.65
CA VAL A 14 -10.42 1.33 22.69
C VAL A 14 -9.90 2.23 23.81
N ALA A 15 -8.66 2.03 24.26
CA ALA A 15 -8.03 2.87 25.27
C ALA A 15 -7.89 4.34 24.80
N ILE A 16 -7.44 4.56 23.56
CA ILE A 16 -7.34 5.89 22.96
C ILE A 16 -8.72 6.55 22.84
N PHE A 17 -9.74 5.79 22.42
CA PHE A 17 -11.12 6.27 22.34
C PHE A 17 -11.63 6.72 23.70
N ILE A 18 -11.49 5.88 24.73
CA ILE A 18 -11.90 6.19 26.11
C ILE A 18 -11.12 7.40 26.63
N TYR A 19 -9.83 7.49 26.34
CA TYR A 19 -9.00 8.62 26.71
C TYR A 19 -9.51 9.91 26.05
N GLY A 20 -9.72 9.93 24.73
CA GLY A 20 -10.25 11.10 24.02
C GLY A 20 -11.67 11.50 24.48
N PHE A 21 -12.51 10.52 24.80
CA PHE A 21 -13.84 10.72 25.39
C PHE A 21 -13.72 11.43 26.74
N ARG A 22 -12.88 10.91 27.64
CA ARG A 22 -12.67 11.48 28.99
C ARG A 22 -11.99 12.84 28.91
N LEU A 23 -11.06 13.02 27.99
CA LEU A 23 -10.39 14.28 27.73
C LEU A 23 -11.42 15.36 27.38
N GLN A 24 -12.35 15.08 26.46
CA GLN A 24 -13.43 16.03 26.15
C GLN A 24 -14.36 16.27 27.35
N LYS A 25 -14.76 15.22 28.07
CA LYS A 25 -15.72 15.31 29.18
C LYS A 25 -15.17 16.11 30.37
N ASN A 26 -13.89 15.96 30.69
CA ASN A 26 -13.28 16.49 31.90
C ASN A 26 -12.55 17.83 31.68
N ASP A 27 -12.35 18.26 30.42
CA ASP A 27 -11.70 19.52 30.11
C ASP A 27 -12.61 20.72 30.43
N GLN A 28 -12.25 21.48 31.45
CA GLN A 28 -13.01 22.63 31.93
C GLN A 28 -13.08 23.76 30.89
N GLU A 29 -12.06 23.91 30.05
CA GLU A 29 -12.05 24.93 28.99
C GLU A 29 -13.02 24.61 27.86
N LEU A 30 -13.50 23.36 27.77
CA LEU A 30 -14.46 22.89 26.76
C LEU A 30 -15.84 22.61 27.35
N SER A 31 -16.11 23.08 28.57
CA SER A 31 -17.38 22.84 29.26
C SER A 31 -18.60 23.36 28.48
N ASN A 32 -18.48 24.49 27.78
CA ASN A 32 -19.57 25.09 27.00
C ASN A 32 -20.11 24.17 25.88
N ILE A 33 -19.25 23.33 25.30
CA ILE A 33 -19.67 22.39 24.24
C ILE A 33 -20.12 21.03 24.80
N ASN A 34 -19.89 20.78 26.08
CA ASN A 34 -20.35 19.57 26.76
C ASN A 34 -21.87 19.56 26.98
N GLU A 35 -22.55 20.70 26.83
CA GLU A 35 -24.01 20.81 26.75
C GLU A 35 -24.61 19.98 25.60
N ILE A 36 -23.84 19.76 24.53
CA ILE A 36 -24.24 18.88 23.42
C ILE A 36 -24.42 17.44 23.92
N GLY A 37 -23.76 17.04 25.01
CA GLY A 37 -23.92 15.76 25.68
C GLY A 37 -23.11 14.62 25.07
N PHE A 38 -23.63 13.39 25.14
CA PHE A 38 -22.86 12.19 24.82
C PHE A 38 -22.22 12.17 23.42
N SER A 39 -22.90 12.72 22.41
CA SER A 39 -22.42 12.71 21.02
C SER A 39 -21.13 13.49 20.82
N ILE A 40 -20.89 14.57 21.57
CA ILE A 40 -19.63 15.33 21.46
C ILE A 40 -18.46 14.49 22.00
N TYR A 41 -18.66 13.79 23.12
CA TYR A 41 -17.64 12.91 23.70
C TYR A 41 -17.25 11.76 22.74
N CYS A 42 -18.25 11.11 22.13
CA CYS A 42 -18.00 10.06 21.15
C CYS A 42 -17.29 10.57 19.90
N SER A 43 -17.75 11.70 19.33
CA SER A 43 -17.13 12.27 18.13
C SER A 43 -15.67 12.67 18.35
N ARG A 44 -15.34 13.16 19.56
CA ARG A 44 -13.99 13.57 19.96
C ARG A 44 -13.10 12.37 20.27
N GLY A 45 -13.61 11.36 20.96
CA GLY A 45 -12.92 10.08 21.14
C GLY A 45 -12.56 9.43 19.81
N ALA A 46 -13.53 9.36 18.88
CA ALA A 46 -13.31 8.81 17.55
C ALA A 46 -12.31 9.65 16.72
N ALA A 47 -12.37 10.98 16.83
CA ALA A 47 -11.41 11.86 16.15
C ALA A 47 -9.96 11.62 16.60
N LEU A 48 -9.75 11.29 17.88
CA LEU A 48 -8.40 10.96 18.38
C LEU A 48 -7.90 9.61 17.84
N CYS A 49 -8.77 8.60 17.77
CA CYS A 49 -8.45 7.33 17.10
C CYS A 49 -8.10 7.55 15.62
N LEU A 50 -8.90 8.35 14.89
CA LEU A 50 -8.63 8.69 13.50
C LEU A 50 -7.29 9.43 13.33
N ALA A 51 -6.95 10.34 14.24
CA ALA A 51 -5.65 11.02 14.23
C ALA A 51 -4.48 10.03 14.39
N PHE A 52 -4.62 9.08 15.31
CA PHE A 52 -3.66 8.00 15.51
C PHE A 52 -3.53 7.10 14.28
N ASP A 53 -4.66 6.63 13.74
CA ASP A 53 -4.71 5.77 12.56
C ASP A 53 -4.11 6.44 11.32
N MET A 54 -4.46 7.70 11.06
CA MET A 54 -3.95 8.44 9.91
C MET A 54 -2.45 8.72 10.00
N ALA A 55 -1.88 8.82 11.20
CA ALA A 55 -0.44 8.90 11.38
C ALA A 55 0.26 7.56 11.09
N LEU A 56 -0.42 6.43 11.30
CA LEU A 56 0.16 5.10 11.14
C LEU A 56 -0.08 4.47 9.76
N ILE A 57 -1.19 4.76 9.07
CA ILE A 57 -1.65 4.02 7.88
C ILE A 57 -0.63 3.94 6.74
N MET A 58 0.25 4.95 6.62
CA MET A 58 1.32 5.01 5.62
C MET A 58 2.58 4.23 6.03
N LEU A 59 2.85 4.08 7.33
CA LEU A 59 4.08 3.43 7.82
C LEU A 59 4.22 1.96 7.39
N PRO A 60 3.17 1.12 7.40
CA PRO A 60 3.25 -0.23 6.85
C PRO A 60 3.57 -0.28 5.36
N MET A 61 3.37 0.82 4.63
CA MET A 61 3.74 0.92 3.21
C MET A 61 5.21 1.33 3.02
N CYS A 62 5.91 1.76 4.08
CA CYS A 62 7.34 2.08 4.11
C CYS A 62 8.23 0.83 4.31
N ARG A 63 8.07 -0.16 3.44
CA ARG A 63 8.72 -1.48 3.48
C ARG A 63 10.24 -1.45 3.63
N LYS A 64 10.99 -0.58 2.92
CA LYS A 64 12.46 -0.54 3.04
C LYS A 64 12.89 -0.01 4.40
N LEU A 65 12.21 1.05 4.85
CA LEU A 65 12.41 1.61 6.18
C LEU A 65 12.11 0.56 7.26
N LEU A 66 10.99 -0.15 7.14
CA LEU A 66 10.62 -1.21 8.08
C LEU A 66 11.65 -2.34 8.09
N SER A 67 12.13 -2.81 6.93
CA SER A 67 13.20 -3.80 6.86
C SER A 67 14.49 -3.33 7.53
N TYR A 68 14.84 -2.04 7.39
CA TYR A 68 16.02 -1.47 8.07
C TYR A 68 15.83 -1.43 9.59
N VAL A 69 14.69 -0.93 10.07
CA VAL A 69 14.36 -0.88 11.50
C VAL A 69 14.37 -2.27 12.12
N SER A 70 13.80 -3.27 11.44
CA SER A 70 13.80 -4.65 11.92
C SER A 70 15.22 -5.21 12.08
N ARG A 71 16.12 -4.94 11.13
CA ARG A 71 17.54 -5.34 11.25
C ARG A 71 18.24 -4.62 12.39
N MET A 72 17.95 -3.33 12.58
CA MET A 72 18.51 -2.55 13.69
C MET A 72 18.04 -3.10 15.05
N LEU A 73 16.75 -3.38 15.22
CA LEU A 73 16.20 -3.92 16.46
C LEU A 73 16.80 -5.30 16.79
N ALA A 74 16.95 -6.16 15.79
CA ALA A 74 17.63 -7.44 15.93
C ALA A 74 19.09 -7.27 16.37
N PHE A 75 19.81 -6.28 15.82
CA PHE A 75 21.19 -5.97 16.23
C PHE A 75 21.30 -5.57 17.71
N PHE A 76 20.36 -4.80 18.24
CA PHE A 76 20.33 -4.41 19.66
C PHE A 76 19.76 -5.49 20.58
N ASN A 77 19.42 -6.66 20.06
CA ASN A 77 18.75 -7.73 20.80
C ASN A 77 17.41 -7.29 21.44
N ILE A 78 16.80 -6.23 20.91
CA ILE A 78 15.51 -5.71 21.37
C ILE A 78 14.44 -6.33 20.48
N GLY A 79 13.71 -7.30 21.00
CA GLY A 79 12.62 -7.98 20.28
C GLY A 79 13.08 -9.25 19.56
N HIS A 80 13.49 -10.25 20.32
CA HIS A 80 13.51 -11.63 19.85
C HIS A 80 12.05 -12.08 19.55
N GLY A 81 11.64 -12.07 18.28
CA GLY A 81 10.45 -12.79 17.82
C GLY A 81 9.37 -12.03 17.03
N THR A 82 9.49 -10.74 16.75
CA THR A 82 8.34 -9.99 16.17
C THR A 82 8.50 -9.47 14.75
N VAL A 83 9.69 -9.52 14.15
CA VAL A 83 9.83 -9.25 12.71
C VAL A 83 10.81 -10.24 12.09
N SER A 84 10.37 -11.50 11.95
CA SER A 84 10.98 -12.34 10.91
C SER A 84 10.86 -11.57 9.60
N GLU A 85 11.96 -11.54 8.84
CA GLU A 85 12.12 -10.89 7.54
C GLU A 85 10.78 -10.54 6.90
N GLY A 86 10.41 -9.27 7.04
CA GLY A 86 9.07 -8.76 6.75
C GLY A 86 8.62 -9.18 5.36
N SER A 87 7.86 -10.28 5.29
CA SER A 87 7.17 -10.62 4.06
C SER A 87 6.26 -9.45 3.73
N ASN A 88 6.30 -8.97 2.48
CA ASN A 88 5.43 -7.90 1.98
C ASN A 88 3.94 -8.10 2.38
N SER A 89 3.53 -9.34 2.64
CA SER A 89 2.22 -9.71 3.13
C SER A 89 1.93 -9.21 4.55
N SER A 90 2.86 -9.28 5.51
CA SER A 90 2.62 -8.94 6.93
C SER A 90 2.28 -7.46 7.14
N THR A 91 3.06 -6.56 6.55
CA THR A 91 2.84 -5.10 6.63
C THR A 91 1.55 -4.67 5.90
N THR A 92 1.23 -5.35 4.80
CA THR A 92 -0.05 -5.14 4.10
C THR A 92 -1.26 -5.56 4.97
N TYR A 93 -1.13 -6.58 5.82
CA TYR A 93 -2.18 -6.92 6.77
C TYR A 93 -2.39 -5.83 7.83
N TYR A 94 -1.32 -5.22 8.35
CA TYR A 94 -1.42 -4.09 9.27
C TYR A 94 -2.12 -2.89 8.63
N HIS A 95 -1.75 -2.53 7.39
CA HIS A 95 -2.42 -1.46 6.66
C HIS A 95 -3.92 -1.71 6.47
N LYS A 96 -4.31 -2.93 6.05
CA LYS A 96 -5.74 -3.29 5.92
C LYS A 96 -6.46 -3.20 7.26
N TYR A 97 -5.81 -3.62 8.33
CA TYR A 97 -6.41 -3.59 9.66
C TYR A 97 -6.64 -2.16 10.15
N LEU A 98 -5.64 -1.28 10.02
CA LEU A 98 -5.78 0.15 10.27
C LEU A 98 -6.88 0.76 9.39
N ALA A 99 -6.96 0.39 8.11
CA ALA A 99 -8.04 0.86 7.23
C ALA A 99 -9.44 0.48 7.73
N TYR A 100 -9.62 -0.72 8.29
CA TYR A 100 -10.89 -1.11 8.92
C TYR A 100 -11.20 -0.28 10.18
N HIS A 101 -10.19 0.03 11.01
CA HIS A 101 -10.35 0.92 12.16
C HIS A 101 -10.70 2.35 11.73
N ILE A 102 -10.03 2.88 10.71
CA ILE A 102 -10.37 4.18 10.09
C ILE A 102 -11.84 4.21 9.69
N LEU A 103 -12.34 3.17 9.00
CA LEU A 103 -13.75 3.11 8.59
C LEU A 103 -14.72 3.03 9.78
N ALA A 104 -14.40 2.23 10.80
CA ALA A 104 -15.21 2.11 12.00
C ALA A 104 -15.28 3.43 12.77
N PHE A 105 -14.14 4.06 13.06
CA PHE A 105 -14.11 5.33 13.78
C PHE A 105 -14.58 6.52 12.92
N THR A 106 -14.44 6.48 11.60
CA THR A 106 -15.07 7.47 10.70
C THR A 106 -16.59 7.40 10.84
N THR A 107 -17.15 6.20 10.89
CA THR A 107 -18.60 6.02 11.08
C THR A 107 -19.05 6.62 12.43
N ILE A 108 -18.37 6.29 13.53
CA ILE A 108 -18.67 6.83 14.86
C ILE A 108 -18.52 8.36 14.88
N HIS A 109 -17.45 8.88 14.28
CA HIS A 109 -17.16 10.31 14.21
C HIS A 109 -18.23 11.07 13.44
N VAL A 110 -18.59 10.60 12.24
CA VAL A 110 -19.62 11.22 11.38
C VAL A 110 -20.99 11.17 12.05
N LEU A 111 -21.41 10.01 12.58
CA LEU A 111 -22.68 9.89 13.30
C LEU A 111 -22.73 10.81 14.53
N GLY A 112 -21.62 10.90 15.27
CA GLY A 112 -21.47 11.84 16.37
C GLY A 112 -21.65 13.28 15.92
N HIS A 113 -21.04 13.69 14.80
CA HIS A 113 -21.21 15.04 14.24
C HIS A 113 -22.63 15.32 13.73
N CYS A 114 -23.29 14.36 13.06
CA CYS A 114 -24.70 14.51 12.67
C CYS A 114 -25.59 14.79 13.89
N LEU A 115 -25.40 14.04 14.98
CA LEU A 115 -26.13 14.26 16.23
C LEU A 115 -25.75 15.59 16.90
N ASN A 116 -24.46 15.97 16.86
CA ASN A 116 -24.00 17.25 17.42
C ASN A 116 -24.65 18.44 16.69
N PHE A 117 -24.67 18.42 15.36
CA PHE A 117 -25.26 19.50 14.56
C PHE A 117 -26.78 19.58 14.75
N TYR A 118 -27.45 18.43 14.86
CA TYR A 118 -28.87 18.38 15.22
C TYR A 118 -29.12 19.00 16.60
N ARG A 119 -28.34 18.61 17.63
CA ARG A 119 -28.49 19.15 19.00
C ARG A 119 -28.17 20.64 19.08
N LEU A 120 -27.13 21.11 18.40
CA LEU A 120 -26.82 22.53 18.31
C LEU A 120 -27.98 23.33 17.69
N SER A 121 -28.68 22.75 16.71
CA SER A 121 -29.88 23.36 16.14
C SER A 121 -31.04 23.42 17.13
N GLN A 122 -31.21 22.39 17.97
CA GLN A 122 -32.22 22.41 19.04
C GLN A 122 -31.89 23.44 20.14
N LEU A 123 -30.62 23.71 20.37
CA LEU A 123 -30.14 24.75 21.30
C LEU A 123 -30.19 26.17 20.71
N GLY A 124 -30.72 26.34 19.49
CA GLY A 124 -30.83 27.66 18.84
C GLY A 124 -29.50 28.27 18.39
N ARG A 125 -28.41 27.49 18.30
CA ARG A 125 -27.06 27.99 17.96
C ARG A 125 -26.78 28.09 16.45
N GLY A 126 -27.73 27.68 15.61
CA GLY A 126 -27.64 27.73 14.16
C GLY A 126 -28.38 26.55 13.50
N SER A 127 -28.59 26.61 12.19
CA SER A 127 -29.22 25.51 11.46
C SER A 127 -28.28 24.31 11.30
N ALA A 128 -28.77 23.09 11.53
CA ALA A 128 -28.03 21.86 11.28
C ALA A 128 -27.50 21.79 9.82
N MET A 129 -28.31 22.24 8.85
CA MET A 129 -27.90 22.26 7.43
C MET A 129 -26.71 23.20 7.19
N SER A 130 -26.70 24.36 7.86
CA SER A 130 -25.58 25.30 7.77
C SER A 130 -24.29 24.70 8.33
N TYR A 131 -24.37 23.93 9.42
CA TYR A 131 -23.20 23.22 9.94
C TYR A 131 -22.66 22.18 8.96
N HIS A 132 -23.55 21.42 8.31
CA HIS A 132 -23.16 20.40 7.33
C HIS A 132 -22.55 20.98 6.05
N LEU A 133 -23.14 22.03 5.47
CA LEU A 133 -22.82 22.48 4.12
C LEU A 133 -22.00 23.77 4.04
N SER A 134 -22.01 24.61 5.08
CA SER A 134 -21.36 25.92 5.04
C SER A 134 -20.12 26.00 5.92
N THR A 135 -19.94 25.07 6.86
CA THR A 135 -18.72 25.06 7.68
C THR A 135 -17.59 24.31 7.00
N TRP A 136 -16.37 24.78 7.24
CA TRP A 136 -15.16 24.12 6.78
C TRP A 136 -15.11 22.64 7.19
N ALA A 137 -15.45 22.33 8.45
CA ALA A 137 -15.46 20.97 8.96
C ALA A 137 -16.50 20.10 8.24
N GLY A 138 -17.72 20.62 8.01
CA GLY A 138 -18.76 19.90 7.26
C GLY A 138 -18.34 19.60 5.82
N VAL A 139 -17.93 20.62 5.07
CA VAL A 139 -17.56 20.51 3.65
C VAL A 139 -16.38 19.56 3.45
N THR A 140 -15.29 19.75 4.21
CA THR A 140 -14.11 18.86 4.11
C THR A 140 -14.44 17.44 4.57
N GLY A 141 -15.32 17.27 5.57
CA GLY A 141 -15.82 15.98 6.02
C GLY A 141 -16.54 15.19 4.94
N TYR A 142 -17.44 15.84 4.17
CA TYR A 142 -18.16 15.19 3.07
C TYR A 142 -17.23 14.78 1.92
N TRP A 143 -16.27 15.64 1.55
CA TRP A 143 -15.27 15.30 0.54
C TRP A 143 -14.42 14.10 0.97
N MET A 144 -13.95 14.07 2.22
CA MET A 144 -13.23 12.91 2.75
C MET A 144 -14.08 11.65 2.75
N LEU A 145 -15.36 11.73 3.15
CA LEU A 145 -16.26 10.57 3.18
C LEU A 145 -16.48 10.00 1.78
N LEU A 146 -16.68 10.86 0.77
CA LEU A 146 -16.81 10.45 -0.63
C LEU A 146 -15.55 9.72 -1.12
N LEU A 147 -14.38 10.33 -0.94
CA LEU A 147 -13.10 9.79 -1.40
C LEU A 147 -12.76 8.48 -0.68
N LEU A 148 -12.93 8.43 0.64
CA LEU A 148 -12.71 7.23 1.43
C LEU A 148 -13.69 6.11 1.05
N GLY A 149 -14.94 6.46 0.74
CA GLY A 149 -15.96 5.53 0.25
C GLY A 149 -15.56 4.89 -1.08
N ILE A 150 -15.17 5.69 -2.08
CA ILE A 150 -14.69 5.21 -3.38
C ILE A 150 -13.50 4.26 -3.18
N MET A 151 -12.49 4.70 -2.42
CA MET A 151 -11.29 3.89 -2.15
C MET A 151 -11.63 2.56 -1.47
N SER A 152 -12.55 2.56 -0.51
CA SER A 152 -12.90 1.37 0.28
C SER A 152 -13.66 0.35 -0.55
N VAL A 153 -14.58 0.80 -1.41
CA VAL A 153 -15.31 -0.06 -2.34
C VAL A 153 -14.34 -0.73 -3.31
N THR A 154 -13.49 0.05 -3.98
CA THR A 154 -12.55 -0.52 -4.97
C THR A 154 -11.44 -1.36 -4.34
N ALA A 155 -11.03 -1.06 -3.10
CA ALA A 155 -10.07 -1.87 -2.35
C ALA A 155 -10.65 -3.19 -1.83
N HIS A 156 -11.99 -3.36 -1.86
CA HIS A 156 -12.63 -4.58 -1.40
C HIS A 156 -12.10 -5.81 -2.16
N ARG A 157 -11.89 -6.92 -1.44
CA ARG A 157 -11.20 -8.12 -1.96
C ARG A 157 -11.78 -8.65 -3.27
N ARG A 158 -13.10 -8.59 -3.44
CA ARG A 158 -13.78 -9.05 -4.66
C ARG A 158 -13.41 -8.17 -5.85
N ILE A 159 -13.59 -6.85 -5.73
CA ILE A 159 -13.34 -5.89 -6.81
C ILE A 159 -11.86 -5.87 -7.19
N ARG A 160 -10.96 -5.75 -6.21
CA ARG A 160 -9.51 -5.74 -6.44
C ARG A 160 -8.98 -7.01 -7.12
N LYS A 161 -9.62 -8.16 -6.88
CA LYS A 161 -9.24 -9.43 -7.55
C LYS A 161 -9.72 -9.49 -8.99
N THR A 162 -10.86 -8.88 -9.30
CA THR A 162 -11.42 -8.87 -10.66
C THR A 162 -10.82 -7.77 -11.51
N ASN A 163 -10.58 -6.58 -10.95
CA ASN A 163 -10.01 -5.43 -11.63
C ASN A 163 -9.01 -4.70 -10.72
N TYR A 164 -7.74 -5.05 -10.87
CA TYR A 164 -6.67 -4.46 -10.08
C TYR A 164 -6.38 -3.00 -10.47
N GLU A 165 -6.50 -2.65 -11.75
CA GLU A 165 -6.26 -1.29 -12.25
C GLU A 165 -7.20 -0.27 -11.60
N VAL A 166 -8.50 -0.58 -11.55
CA VAL A 166 -9.49 0.28 -10.88
C VAL A 166 -9.11 0.51 -9.42
N PHE A 167 -8.75 -0.55 -8.70
CA PHE A 167 -8.24 -0.42 -7.33
C PHE A 167 -7.01 0.49 -7.29
N TRP A 168 -6.02 0.28 -8.15
CA TRP A 168 -4.76 0.99 -8.12
C TRP A 168 -4.96 2.49 -8.36
N TYR A 169 -5.71 2.88 -9.40
CA TYR A 169 -5.95 4.29 -9.71
C TYR A 169 -6.77 4.99 -8.62
N THR A 170 -7.87 4.38 -8.16
CA THR A 170 -8.69 5.04 -7.13
C THR A 170 -8.01 5.07 -5.76
N HIS A 171 -7.11 4.14 -5.44
CA HIS A 171 -6.38 4.18 -4.17
C HIS A 171 -5.41 5.36 -4.07
N HIS A 172 -4.99 5.97 -5.20
CA HIS A 172 -4.20 7.22 -5.19
C HIS A 172 -5.00 8.44 -4.73
N LEU A 173 -6.34 8.35 -4.67
CA LEU A 173 -7.18 9.35 -3.99
C LEU A 173 -6.81 9.52 -2.50
N ALA A 174 -6.03 8.59 -1.93
CA ALA A 174 -5.42 8.71 -0.61
C ALA A 174 -4.67 10.03 -0.42
N ILE A 175 -4.03 10.56 -1.47
CA ILE A 175 -3.32 11.85 -1.41
C ILE A 175 -4.29 12.98 -1.02
N LEU A 176 -5.47 13.00 -1.66
CA LEU A 176 -6.50 13.99 -1.37
C LEU A 176 -7.10 13.79 0.02
N VAL A 177 -7.33 12.54 0.44
CA VAL A 177 -7.81 12.24 1.80
C VAL A 177 -6.83 12.73 2.86
N VAL A 178 -5.52 12.49 2.67
CA VAL A 178 -4.46 12.96 3.59
C VAL A 178 -4.42 14.49 3.65
N VAL A 179 -4.50 15.17 2.51
CA VAL A 179 -4.53 16.65 2.46
C VAL A 179 -5.76 17.17 3.19
N PHE A 180 -6.96 16.70 2.84
CA PHE A 180 -8.18 17.14 3.52
C PHE A 180 -8.13 16.83 5.02
N PHE A 181 -7.63 15.67 5.43
CA PHE A 181 -7.51 15.31 6.84
C PHE A 181 -6.57 16.25 7.60
N ALA A 182 -5.42 16.59 7.01
CA ALA A 182 -4.47 17.54 7.61
C ALA A 182 -5.13 18.91 7.84
N PHE A 183 -5.98 19.36 6.92
CA PHE A 183 -6.65 20.66 7.03
C PHE A 183 -8.03 20.61 7.71
N HIS A 184 -8.63 19.44 7.92
CA HIS A 184 -10.00 19.30 8.40
C HIS A 184 -10.24 20.02 9.74
N GLY A 185 -9.27 19.94 10.66
CA GLY A 185 -9.33 20.58 11.97
C GLY A 185 -9.08 22.10 11.98
N TYR A 186 -8.63 22.72 10.88
CA TYR A 186 -8.30 24.14 10.82
C TYR A 186 -9.53 25.06 10.90
N GLY A 187 -10.71 24.54 10.58
CA GLY A 187 -11.97 25.29 10.60
C GLY A 187 -12.41 25.78 11.98
N CYS A 188 -11.63 25.54 13.04
CA CYS A 188 -11.87 26.04 14.39
C CYS A 188 -13.29 25.78 14.91
N PHE A 189 -13.81 24.58 14.62
CA PHE A 189 -15.17 24.21 15.05
C PHE A 189 -15.25 24.02 16.57
N VAL A 190 -14.23 23.39 17.16
CA VAL A 190 -14.12 23.21 18.62
C VAL A 190 -13.33 24.39 19.19
N LYS A 191 -14.00 25.17 20.04
CA LYS A 191 -13.44 26.35 20.71
C LYS A 191 -13.47 26.19 22.22
N THR A 192 -12.49 26.78 22.90
CA THR A 192 -12.50 26.96 24.35
C THR A 192 -13.53 28.01 24.76
N ASN A 193 -13.81 28.10 26.05
CA ASN A 193 -14.66 29.12 26.64
C ASN A 193 -14.18 30.54 26.28
N ASP A 194 -12.87 30.75 26.12
CA ASP A 194 -12.25 32.02 25.71
C ASP A 194 -12.22 32.23 24.18
N GLY A 195 -12.86 31.34 23.42
CA GLY A 195 -12.98 31.44 21.96
C GLY A 195 -11.77 30.95 21.17
N GLN A 196 -10.75 30.39 21.82
CA GLN A 196 -9.55 29.85 21.15
C GLN A 196 -9.82 28.48 20.52
N CYS A 197 -9.21 28.22 19.36
CA CYS A 197 -9.37 26.96 18.64
C CYS A 197 -8.64 25.79 19.34
N ARG A 198 -9.34 24.72 19.71
CA ARG A 198 -8.77 23.57 20.45
C ARG A 198 -8.91 22.25 19.69
N GLY A 199 -8.07 22.10 18.68
CA GLY A 199 -7.89 20.84 17.94
C GLY A 199 -6.81 19.93 18.55
N TYR A 200 -6.76 18.66 18.13
CA TYR A 200 -5.72 17.73 18.57
C TYR A 200 -4.35 17.93 17.90
N GLY A 201 -4.23 18.89 16.98
CA GLY A 201 -2.98 19.11 16.24
C GLY A 201 -2.55 17.91 15.37
N SER A 202 -3.50 17.07 14.97
CA SER A 202 -3.27 15.81 14.24
C SER A 202 -2.49 15.99 12.93
N TRP A 203 -2.62 17.15 12.30
CA TRP A 203 -1.90 17.52 11.08
C TRP A 203 -0.38 17.35 11.20
N ARG A 204 0.20 17.61 12.38
CA ARG A 204 1.66 17.49 12.60
C ARG A 204 2.15 16.07 12.38
N TYR A 205 1.41 15.10 12.92
CA TYR A 205 1.76 13.68 12.83
C TYR A 205 1.48 13.12 11.44
N VAL A 206 0.36 13.53 10.81
CA VAL A 206 0.03 13.11 9.45
C VAL A 206 1.04 13.66 8.45
N VAL A 207 1.42 14.94 8.55
CA VAL A 207 2.44 15.54 7.68
C VAL A 207 3.79 14.86 7.88
N LEU A 208 4.19 14.56 9.13
CA LEU A 208 5.40 13.82 9.40
C LEU A 208 5.38 12.41 8.77
N ALA A 209 4.29 11.66 8.95
CA ALA A 209 4.15 10.33 8.37
C ALA A 209 4.14 10.37 6.83
N SER A 210 3.48 11.37 6.23
CA SER A 210 3.51 11.61 4.79
C SER A 210 4.92 11.94 4.29
N ALA A 211 5.66 12.79 4.99
CA ALA A 211 7.03 13.14 4.63
C ALA A 211 7.94 11.90 4.67
N ILE A 212 7.84 11.08 5.73
CA ILE A 212 8.57 9.81 5.84
C ILE A 212 8.24 8.91 4.65
N TYR A 213 6.95 8.72 4.34
CA TYR A 213 6.51 7.91 3.20
C TYR A 213 7.04 8.45 1.87
N LEU A 214 6.98 9.76 1.63
CA LEU A 214 7.46 10.37 0.41
C LEU A 214 8.97 10.21 0.22
N VAL A 215 9.77 10.43 1.28
CA VAL A 215 11.22 10.24 1.23
C VAL A 215 11.56 8.80 0.87
N GLU A 216 10.94 7.83 1.54
CA GLU A 216 11.13 6.42 1.24
C GLU A 216 10.69 6.06 -0.19
N ARG A 217 9.55 6.61 -0.65
CA ARG A 217 9.07 6.40 -2.03
C ARG A 217 10.06 6.94 -3.06
N ILE A 218 10.63 8.11 -2.82
CA ILE A 218 11.69 8.71 -3.65
C ILE A 218 12.93 7.83 -3.65
N LEU A 219 13.39 7.36 -2.47
CA LEU A 219 14.55 6.47 -2.37
C LEU A 219 14.35 5.16 -3.15
N ARG A 220 13.15 4.57 -3.10
CA ARG A 220 12.83 3.38 -3.92
C ARG A 220 12.87 3.66 -5.40
N MET A 221 12.30 4.79 -5.83
CA MET A 221 12.33 5.21 -7.22
C MET A 221 13.77 5.44 -7.70
N LEU A 222 14.62 6.08 -6.89
CA LEU A 222 16.04 6.26 -7.24
C LEU A 222 16.77 4.92 -7.35
N GLU A 223 16.44 3.94 -6.51
CA GLU A 223 17.05 2.61 -6.58
C GLU A 223 16.55 1.79 -7.78
N SER A 224 15.26 1.85 -8.11
CA SER A 224 14.73 1.13 -9.28
C SER A 224 15.30 1.65 -10.60
N HIS A 225 15.73 2.91 -10.63
CA HIS A 225 16.40 3.50 -11.79
C HIS A 225 17.87 3.06 -11.97
N ARG A 226 18.44 2.30 -11.03
CA ARG A 226 19.77 1.69 -11.19
C ARG A 226 19.73 0.64 -12.28
N THR A 227 20.68 0.73 -13.21
CA THR A 227 20.78 -0.18 -14.33
C THR A 227 21.57 -1.43 -13.97
N ILE A 228 21.09 -2.57 -14.45
CA ILE A 228 21.68 -3.89 -14.30
C ILE A 228 22.05 -4.40 -15.70
N MET A 229 23.18 -5.08 -15.81
CA MET A 229 23.58 -5.78 -17.03
C MET A 229 22.92 -7.15 -17.11
N LEU A 230 22.40 -7.51 -18.28
CA LEU A 230 21.99 -8.88 -18.59
C LEU A 230 23.20 -9.83 -18.55
N THR A 231 23.02 -10.98 -17.91
CA THR A 231 23.99 -12.08 -17.91
C THR A 231 23.85 -12.90 -19.18
N SER A 232 22.61 -13.23 -19.57
CA SER A 232 22.30 -13.93 -20.80
C SER A 232 20.86 -13.64 -21.25
N ALA A 233 20.62 -13.86 -22.53
CA ALA A 233 19.28 -13.89 -23.12
C ALA A 233 19.18 -15.12 -24.01
N THR A 234 18.04 -15.82 -23.94
CA THR A 234 17.78 -17.02 -24.74
C THR A 234 16.42 -16.88 -25.39
N ALA A 235 16.35 -17.08 -26.70
CA ALA A 235 15.08 -17.16 -27.41
C ALA A 235 14.57 -18.60 -27.40
N HIS A 236 13.29 -18.76 -27.08
CA HIS A 236 12.62 -20.06 -27.02
C HIS A 236 11.59 -20.20 -28.14
N PRO A 237 11.27 -21.43 -28.57
CA PRO A 237 10.16 -21.68 -29.47
C PRO A 237 8.84 -21.08 -28.95
N GLY A 238 7.96 -20.66 -29.86
CA GLY A 238 6.65 -20.10 -29.46
C GLY A 238 6.68 -18.63 -29.02
N ARG A 239 7.67 -17.86 -29.46
CA ARG A 239 7.82 -16.41 -29.20
C ARG A 239 8.07 -16.02 -27.75
N ALA A 240 8.85 -16.82 -27.04
CA ALA A 240 9.28 -16.49 -25.68
C ALA A 240 10.76 -16.11 -25.66
N ILE A 241 11.12 -15.16 -24.81
CA ILE A 241 12.50 -14.79 -24.49
C ILE A 241 12.70 -15.02 -23.01
N GLU A 242 13.78 -15.69 -22.65
CA GLU A 242 14.25 -15.79 -21.29
C GLU A 242 15.40 -14.81 -21.07
N LEU A 243 15.23 -13.91 -20.11
CA LEU A 243 16.25 -12.96 -19.68
C LEU A 243 16.83 -13.40 -18.34
N ASN A 244 18.16 -13.46 -18.24
CA ASN A 244 18.87 -13.81 -17.02
C ASN A 244 19.78 -12.66 -16.58
N PHE A 245 19.72 -12.30 -15.32
CA PHE A 245 20.59 -11.27 -14.74
C PHE A 245 20.95 -11.61 -13.28
N LYS A 246 22.04 -11.05 -12.79
CA LYS A 246 22.45 -11.17 -11.38
C LYS A 246 22.01 -9.94 -10.62
N GLN A 247 21.26 -10.14 -9.54
CA GLN A 247 20.95 -9.09 -8.58
C GLN A 247 20.96 -9.65 -7.15
N PRO A 248 22.13 -9.66 -6.48
CA PRO A 248 22.26 -10.23 -5.13
C PRO A 248 21.37 -9.53 -4.08
N SER A 249 21.02 -8.26 -4.29
CA SER A 249 20.15 -7.52 -3.37
C SER A 249 18.66 -7.86 -3.53
N LEU A 250 18.27 -8.59 -4.58
CA LEU A 250 16.87 -8.96 -4.82
C LEU A 250 16.51 -10.23 -4.07
N GLN A 251 15.95 -10.07 -2.88
CA GLN A 251 15.35 -11.18 -2.13
C GLN A 251 13.89 -11.34 -2.52
N TYR A 252 13.53 -12.47 -3.13
CA TYR A 252 12.17 -12.75 -3.60
C TYR A 252 11.70 -14.14 -3.20
N ARG A 253 10.39 -14.37 -3.31
CA ARG A 253 9.76 -15.69 -3.12
C ARG A 253 9.25 -16.24 -4.46
N PRO A 254 9.16 -17.57 -4.62
CA PRO A 254 8.61 -18.16 -5.84
C PRO A 254 7.22 -17.62 -6.17
N GLY A 255 6.99 -17.30 -7.45
CA GLY A 255 5.71 -16.77 -7.93
C GLY A 255 5.51 -15.25 -7.76
N GLN A 256 6.49 -14.54 -7.19
CA GLN A 256 6.52 -13.07 -7.20
C GLN A 256 6.87 -12.52 -8.59
N HIS A 257 6.51 -11.26 -8.82
CA HIS A 257 6.81 -10.56 -10.08
C HIS A 257 7.61 -9.28 -9.81
N ILE A 258 8.27 -8.79 -10.85
CA ILE A 258 8.97 -7.50 -10.86
C ILE A 258 8.47 -6.66 -12.04
N TYR A 259 8.63 -5.36 -11.94
CA TYR A 259 8.49 -4.48 -13.08
C TYR A 259 9.85 -4.32 -13.75
N LEU A 260 9.89 -4.58 -15.05
CA LEU A 260 11.05 -4.43 -15.90
C LEU A 260 10.91 -3.15 -16.72
N ASN A 261 11.97 -2.36 -16.73
CA ASN A 261 12.16 -1.25 -17.66
C ASN A 261 13.45 -1.46 -18.45
N ILE A 262 13.39 -1.20 -19.75
CA ILE A 262 14.55 -1.25 -20.65
C ILE A 262 14.69 0.13 -21.28
N PRO A 263 15.58 1.01 -20.78
CA PRO A 263 15.70 2.40 -21.23
C PRO A 263 15.97 2.55 -22.73
N ARG A 264 16.57 1.53 -23.37
CA ARG A 264 16.82 1.48 -24.82
C ARG A 264 15.53 1.35 -25.64
N LEU A 265 14.48 0.74 -25.09
CA LEU A 265 13.16 0.62 -25.70
C LEU A 265 12.27 1.79 -25.28
N SER A 266 12.17 2.03 -23.97
CA SER A 266 11.32 3.06 -23.41
C SER A 266 11.86 3.53 -22.06
N LYS A 267 11.93 4.84 -21.86
CA LYS A 267 12.45 5.43 -20.61
C LYS A 267 11.44 5.39 -19.46
N TYR A 268 10.15 5.28 -19.78
CA TYR A 268 9.06 5.50 -18.82
C TYR A 268 8.12 4.30 -18.68
N GLU A 269 8.13 3.36 -19.63
CA GLU A 269 7.27 2.17 -19.54
C GLU A 269 7.89 1.09 -18.65
N TRP A 270 7.10 0.64 -17.69
CA TRP A 270 7.45 -0.43 -16.76
C TRP A 270 6.46 -1.56 -16.96
N HIS A 271 6.95 -2.76 -17.26
CA HIS A 271 6.10 -3.92 -17.55
C HIS A 271 6.26 -5.00 -16.48
N PRO A 272 5.16 -5.54 -15.94
CA PRO A 272 5.23 -6.59 -14.92
C PRO A 272 5.54 -7.95 -15.55
N PHE A 273 6.53 -8.65 -15.00
CA PHE A 273 6.88 -10.02 -15.36
C PHE A 273 7.11 -10.87 -14.12
N THR A 274 6.54 -12.07 -14.13
CA THR A 274 6.73 -13.05 -13.06
C THR A 274 8.14 -13.63 -13.12
N ILE A 275 8.78 -13.77 -11.95
CA ILE A 275 10.10 -14.41 -11.85
C ILE A 275 9.93 -15.92 -12.07
N THR A 276 10.68 -16.46 -13.03
CA THR A 276 10.62 -17.89 -13.42
C THR A 276 11.71 -18.73 -12.77
N SER A 277 12.74 -18.11 -12.20
CA SER A 277 13.79 -18.77 -11.42
C SER A 277 13.37 -19.03 -9.96
N SER A 278 14.03 -19.99 -9.32
CA SER A 278 13.96 -20.19 -7.86
C SER A 278 14.88 -19.21 -7.12
N PRO A 279 14.51 -18.72 -5.91
CA PRO A 279 15.36 -17.85 -5.09
C PRO A 279 16.74 -18.42 -4.72
N ILE A 280 16.91 -19.75 -4.86
CA ILE A 280 18.16 -20.47 -4.57
C ILE A 280 19.13 -20.38 -5.77
N GLU A 281 18.63 -20.06 -6.96
CA GLU A 281 19.45 -19.93 -8.16
C GLU A 281 20.30 -18.66 -8.14
N GLN A 282 21.49 -18.71 -8.76
CA GLN A 282 22.43 -17.59 -8.80
C GLN A 282 21.98 -16.42 -9.69
N CYS A 283 21.12 -16.70 -10.67
CA CYS A 283 20.58 -15.71 -11.59
C CYS A 283 19.07 -15.62 -11.42
N VAL A 284 18.55 -14.42 -11.62
CA VAL A 284 17.12 -14.17 -11.70
C VAL A 284 16.72 -14.29 -13.16
N SER A 285 15.71 -15.11 -13.42
CA SER A 285 15.19 -15.39 -14.76
C SER A 285 13.80 -14.80 -14.96
N LEU A 286 13.55 -14.21 -16.13
CA LEU A 286 12.24 -13.75 -16.57
C LEU A 286 11.87 -14.41 -17.89
N GLY A 287 10.72 -15.07 -17.94
CA GLY A 287 10.12 -15.55 -19.17
C GLY A 287 9.15 -14.52 -19.76
N ILE A 288 9.50 -13.94 -20.92
CA ILE A 288 8.76 -12.87 -21.58
C ILE A 288 8.22 -13.36 -22.92
N ARG A 289 6.91 -13.37 -23.09
CA ARG A 289 6.27 -13.68 -24.36
C ARG A 289 6.09 -12.42 -25.21
N GLN A 290 6.37 -12.53 -26.51
CA GLN A 290 6.27 -11.41 -27.45
C GLN A 290 4.86 -11.22 -28.00
N ASP A 291 3.91 -10.85 -27.13
CA ASP A 291 2.50 -10.64 -27.48
C ASP A 291 2.15 -9.15 -27.72
N GLY A 292 2.92 -8.23 -27.16
CA GLY A 292 2.74 -6.78 -27.30
C GLY A 292 3.76 -6.10 -28.20
N ASP A 293 3.57 -4.80 -28.41
CA ASP A 293 4.49 -3.89 -29.08
C ASP A 293 5.85 -3.81 -28.36
N TRP A 294 5.86 -3.52 -27.07
CA TRP A 294 7.08 -3.40 -26.26
C TRP A 294 7.85 -4.72 -26.23
N THR A 295 7.16 -5.83 -25.98
CA THR A 295 7.79 -7.17 -25.95
C THR A 295 8.29 -7.61 -27.33
N GLY A 296 7.65 -7.15 -28.41
CA GLY A 296 8.11 -7.40 -29.78
C GLY A 296 9.38 -6.62 -30.12
N GLN A 297 9.47 -5.36 -29.68
CA GLN A 297 10.69 -4.55 -29.83
C GLN A 297 11.86 -5.14 -29.03
N LEU A 298 11.61 -5.70 -27.84
CA LEU A 298 12.62 -6.44 -27.09
C LEU A 298 13.17 -7.64 -27.88
N GLY A 299 12.30 -8.39 -28.53
CA GLY A 299 12.71 -9.47 -29.43
C GLY A 299 13.61 -8.97 -30.56
N GLN A 300 13.18 -7.93 -31.28
CA GLN A 300 13.97 -7.32 -32.35
C GLN A 300 15.33 -6.82 -31.87
N LEU A 301 15.38 -6.18 -30.70
CA LEU A 301 16.60 -5.67 -30.09
C LEU A 301 17.62 -6.78 -29.82
N LEU A 302 17.17 -7.96 -29.42
CA LEU A 302 18.00 -9.12 -29.17
C LEU A 302 18.30 -9.95 -30.44
N GLY A 303 17.98 -9.42 -31.63
CA GLY A 303 18.19 -10.12 -32.91
C GLY A 303 17.15 -11.21 -33.21
N HIS A 304 16.13 -11.33 -32.38
CA HIS A 304 15.12 -12.39 -32.40
C HIS A 304 13.73 -11.76 -32.51
N GLY A 305 13.50 -11.09 -33.65
CA GLY A 305 12.20 -10.52 -34.03
C GLY A 305 11.11 -11.57 -34.22
N ARG A 306 9.94 -11.20 -34.75
CA ARG A 306 8.72 -12.04 -34.80
C ARG A 306 8.83 -13.41 -35.52
N ASP A 307 9.97 -13.71 -36.13
CA ASP A 307 10.25 -14.89 -36.97
C ASP A 307 10.71 -16.14 -36.20
N HIS A 308 11.05 -16.02 -34.91
CA HIS A 308 11.42 -17.18 -34.06
C HIS A 308 10.30 -18.18 -33.77
N ARG A 309 9.09 -17.98 -34.33
CA ARG A 309 8.08 -19.05 -34.42
C ARG A 309 8.60 -20.30 -35.13
N ARG A 310 9.65 -20.13 -35.96
CA ARG A 310 10.31 -21.22 -36.71
C ARG A 310 11.44 -21.89 -35.94
N LEU A 311 11.79 -21.41 -34.74
CA LEU A 311 12.80 -22.08 -33.91
C LEU A 311 12.27 -23.46 -33.50
N GLU A 312 13.02 -24.50 -33.84
CA GLU A 312 12.77 -25.85 -33.36
C GLU A 312 13.31 -26.03 -31.93
N GLN A 313 14.35 -25.27 -31.56
CA GLN A 313 15.05 -25.35 -30.28
C GLN A 313 15.36 -23.95 -29.73
N ALA A 314 15.70 -23.89 -28.44
CA ALA A 314 16.08 -22.65 -27.80
C ALA A 314 17.48 -22.19 -28.28
N GLU A 315 17.58 -20.94 -28.70
CA GLU A 315 18.82 -20.35 -29.21
C GLU A 315 19.34 -19.25 -28.27
N PRO A 316 20.59 -19.36 -27.79
CA PRO A 316 21.19 -18.31 -26.97
C PRO A 316 21.58 -17.10 -27.83
N VAL A 317 21.34 -15.90 -27.31
CA VAL A 317 21.83 -14.67 -27.94
C VAL A 317 23.33 -14.55 -27.64
N LEU A 318 24.15 -14.86 -28.64
CA LEU A 318 25.61 -14.89 -28.50
C LEU A 318 26.25 -13.50 -28.48
N ASP A 319 25.69 -12.55 -29.24
CA ASP A 319 26.21 -11.19 -29.31
C ASP A 319 25.80 -10.39 -28.07
N ARG A 320 26.75 -10.27 -27.13
CA ARG A 320 26.58 -9.49 -25.91
C ARG A 320 26.44 -7.98 -26.16
N SER A 321 26.83 -7.46 -27.32
CA SER A 321 26.64 -6.04 -27.65
C SER A 321 25.16 -5.67 -27.81
N LEU A 322 24.31 -6.67 -28.06
CA LEU A 322 22.86 -6.51 -28.13
C LEU A 322 22.20 -6.41 -26.75
N PHE A 323 22.90 -6.81 -25.67
CA PHE A 323 22.29 -6.87 -24.34
C PHE A 323 22.00 -5.47 -23.80
N PRO A 324 20.72 -5.11 -23.60
CA PRO A 324 20.40 -3.82 -23.03
C PRO A 324 20.74 -3.76 -21.53
N LEU A 325 21.01 -2.54 -21.07
CA LEU A 325 20.87 -2.23 -19.65
C LEU A 325 19.39 -2.34 -19.26
N ILE A 326 19.11 -3.02 -18.15
CA ILE A 326 17.76 -3.19 -17.62
C ILE A 326 17.63 -2.46 -16.28
N ARG A 327 16.42 -2.05 -15.95
CA ARG A 327 16.04 -1.49 -14.65
C ARG A 327 14.94 -2.36 -14.08
N ILE A 328 14.97 -2.58 -12.77
CA ILE A 328 13.99 -3.45 -12.11
C ILE A 328 13.39 -2.73 -10.91
N ASP A 329 12.10 -2.97 -10.68
CA ASP A 329 11.40 -2.56 -9.47
C ASP A 329 10.65 -3.76 -8.89
N GLY A 330 10.85 -4.04 -7.60
CA GLY A 330 10.26 -5.19 -6.93
C GLY A 330 11.18 -5.81 -5.86
N PRO A 331 10.80 -6.99 -5.34
CA PRO A 331 9.73 -7.86 -5.81
C PRO A 331 8.36 -7.51 -5.26
N TYR A 332 7.33 -7.77 -6.07
CA TYR A 332 5.92 -7.55 -5.77
C TYR A 332 5.20 -8.88 -5.57
N GLY A 333 4.26 -8.87 -4.62
CA GLY A 333 3.60 -10.09 -4.15
C GLY A 333 2.91 -10.88 -5.26
N GLY A 334 3.03 -12.20 -5.19
CA GLY A 334 2.43 -13.14 -6.14
C GLY A 334 1.07 -13.66 -5.68
N PRO A 335 0.12 -13.97 -6.59
CA PRO A 335 -1.17 -14.56 -6.23
C PRO A 335 -1.09 -15.97 -5.60
N LYS A 336 0.09 -16.60 -5.56
CA LYS A 336 0.27 -18.03 -5.23
C LYS A 336 1.45 -18.33 -4.28
N GLU A 337 1.90 -17.35 -3.49
CA GLU A 337 2.98 -17.56 -2.49
C GLU A 337 2.64 -18.63 -1.44
N ASP A 338 1.35 -18.80 -1.15
CA ASP A 338 0.87 -19.69 -0.08
C ASP A 338 0.85 -21.18 -0.46
N VAL A 339 1.16 -21.54 -1.71
CA VAL A 339 1.16 -22.94 -2.18
C VAL A 339 2.10 -23.82 -1.36
N LEU A 340 3.23 -23.27 -0.91
CA LEU A 340 4.22 -23.97 -0.09
C LEU A 340 3.73 -24.26 1.34
N GLY A 341 2.57 -23.72 1.76
CA GLY A 341 1.99 -23.93 3.07
C GLY A 341 0.98 -25.09 3.16
N PHE A 342 0.82 -25.87 2.09
CA PHE A 342 -0.12 -27.00 2.03
C PHE A 342 0.63 -28.31 1.82
N ASP A 343 0.21 -29.37 2.51
CA ASP A 343 0.80 -30.72 2.36
C ASP A 343 0.55 -31.30 0.96
N HIS A 344 -0.61 -30.96 0.36
CA HIS A 344 -0.99 -31.38 -0.99
C HIS A 344 -1.47 -30.16 -1.79
N ALA A 345 -0.83 -29.89 -2.93
CA ALA A 345 -1.18 -28.78 -3.81
C ALA A 345 -1.35 -29.25 -5.26
N VAL A 346 -2.41 -28.80 -5.93
CA VAL A 346 -2.65 -29.02 -7.37
C VAL A 346 -2.46 -27.70 -8.11
N LEU A 347 -1.47 -27.64 -9.00
CA LEU A 347 -1.12 -26.43 -9.76
C LEU A 347 -1.72 -26.50 -11.17
N ILE A 348 -2.78 -25.72 -11.41
CA ILE A 348 -3.44 -25.63 -12.72
C ILE A 348 -3.06 -24.31 -13.38
N GLY A 349 -2.25 -24.38 -14.45
CA GLY A 349 -1.78 -23.24 -15.22
C GLY A 349 -2.20 -23.33 -16.68
N THR A 350 -2.61 -22.21 -17.27
CA THR A 350 -2.95 -22.11 -18.70
C THR A 350 -2.26 -20.89 -19.30
N GLY A 351 -1.75 -21.02 -20.53
CA GLY A 351 -1.08 -19.95 -21.27
C GLY A 351 0.04 -19.27 -20.45
N ASN A 352 0.05 -17.93 -20.44
CA ASN A 352 1.06 -17.12 -19.73
C ASN A 352 1.04 -17.33 -18.21
N GLY A 353 -0.07 -17.84 -17.65
CA GLY A 353 -0.22 -18.13 -16.22
C GLY A 353 0.65 -19.30 -15.72
N ILE A 354 1.30 -20.05 -16.61
CA ILE A 354 2.24 -21.11 -16.26
C ILE A 354 3.57 -20.57 -15.72
N THR A 355 3.97 -19.35 -16.10
CA THR A 355 5.23 -18.72 -15.67
C THR A 355 5.33 -18.60 -14.16
N THR A 356 4.22 -18.29 -13.49
CA THR A 356 4.12 -18.24 -12.03
C THR A 356 4.43 -19.57 -11.36
N PHE A 357 4.09 -20.69 -12.00
CA PHE A 357 4.38 -22.01 -11.46
C PHE A 357 5.79 -22.48 -11.77
N SER A 358 6.43 -21.97 -12.82
CA SER A 358 7.81 -22.34 -13.15
C SER A 358 8.76 -22.06 -11.99
N GLY A 359 8.74 -20.86 -11.43
CA GLY A 359 9.57 -20.53 -10.26
C GLY A 359 9.22 -21.33 -9.00
N ILE A 360 7.95 -21.70 -8.82
CA ILE A 360 7.50 -22.54 -7.70
C ILE A 360 8.01 -23.98 -7.87
N LEU A 361 7.88 -24.56 -9.06
CA LEU A 361 8.31 -25.92 -9.34
C LEU A 361 9.82 -26.08 -9.20
N ARG A 362 10.61 -25.14 -9.73
CA ARG A 362 12.08 -25.11 -9.58
C ARG A 362 12.56 -24.86 -8.14
N HIS A 363 11.65 -24.46 -7.25
CA HIS A 363 11.95 -24.30 -5.83
C HIS A 363 11.65 -25.56 -5.03
N ILE A 364 10.65 -26.34 -5.46
CA ILE A 364 10.25 -27.61 -4.82
C ILE A 364 11.16 -28.75 -5.27
N TRP A 365 11.52 -28.75 -6.55
CA TRP A 365 12.35 -29.77 -7.22
C TRP A 365 13.59 -29.11 -7.80
#